data_AF-A0A6N9A3Z5-F1
#
_entry.id   AF-A0A6N9A3Z5-F1
#
_cell.length_a   1.000
_cell.length_b   1.000
_cell.length_c   1.000
_cell.angle_alpha   90.00
_cell.angle_beta   90.00
_cell.angle_gamma   90.00
#
_symmetry.space_group_name_H-M   'P 1'
#
loop_
_entity.id
_entity.type
_entity.pdbx_description
1 polymer ?
#
loop_
_entity_poly.entity_id
_entity_poly.type
_entity_poly.pdbx_seq_one_letter_code
_entity_poly.pdbx_strand_id
1 'polypeptide(L)' 'MAKHHITVTVNGAEHAREVDSRLLLVHLIRDELALTGTHI' A
#
# COMPACT_ATOMS: atom_id res chain seq x y z
N MET A 1 -14.43 -10.69 -3.77
CA MET A 1 -13.42 -9.74 -4.29
C MET A 1 -12.08 -10.44 -4.15
N ALA A 2 -11.28 -10.50 -5.21
CA ALA A 2 -10.00 -11.20 -5.16
C ALA A 2 -8.98 -10.35 -4.38
N LYS A 3 -8.32 -10.99 -3.42
CA LYS A 3 -7.19 -10.41 -2.70
C LYS A 3 -5.88 -10.87 -3.33
N HIS A 4 -4.89 -9.99 -3.33
CA HIS A 4 -3.56 -10.24 -3.88
C HIS A 4 -2.51 -9.98 -2.82
N HIS A 5 -1.59 -10.92 -2.66
CA HIS A 5 -0.39 -10.71 -1.87
C HIS A 5 0.63 -9.95 -2.71
N ILE A 6 1.03 -8.77 -2.26
CA ILE A 6 2.01 -7.92 -2.94
C ILE A 6 3.14 -7.56 -1.99
N THR A 7 4.32 -7.39 -2.56
CA THR A 7 5.51 -6.87 -1.86
C THR A 7 5.93 -5.58 -2.54
N VAL A 8 6.13 -4.54 -1.74
CA VAL A 8 6.42 -3.19 -2.22
C VAL A 8 7.43 -2.52 -1.30
N THR A 9 8.42 -1.86 -1.87
CA THR A 9 9.42 -1.09 -1.13
C THR A 9 9.03 0.38 -1.11
N VAL A 10 8.78 0.94 0.08
CA VAL A 10 8.44 2.37 0.30
C VAL A 10 9.49 3.00 1.19
N ASN A 11 10.07 4.13 0.78
CA ASN A 11 11.12 4.83 1.53
C ASN A 11 12.32 3.94 1.94
N GLY A 12 12.64 2.92 1.13
CA GLY A 12 13.71 1.97 1.40
C GLY A 12 13.35 0.84 2.38
N ALA A 13 12.11 0.81 2.90
CA ALA A 13 11.59 -0.28 3.72
C ALA A 13 10.69 -1.21 2.89
N GLU A 14 10.85 -2.52 3.07
CA GLU A 14 10.05 -3.53 2.38
C GLU A 14 8.74 -3.80 3.14
N HIS A 15 7.63 -3.85 2.42
CA HIS A 15 6.30 -4.08 2.96
C HIS A 15 5.59 -5.17 2.15
N ALA A 16 5.28 -6.30 2.79
CA ALA A 16 4.48 -7.38 2.21
C ALA A 16 3.06 -7.35 2.80
N ARG A 17 2.02 -7.24 1.96
CA ARG A 17 0.62 -7.09 2.38
C ARG A 17 -0.35 -7.80 1.44
N GLU A 18 -1.52 -8.14 1.99
CA GLU A 18 -2.62 -8.70 1.23
C GLU A 18 -3.66 -7.60 0.96
N VAL A 19 -3.79 -7.19 -0.31
CA VAL A 19 -4.62 -6.06 -0.73
C VAL A 19 -5.78 -6.51 -1.62
N ASP A 20 -6.88 -5.77 -1.61
CA ASP A 20 -7.95 -5.98 -2.59
C ASP A 20 -7.50 -5.53 -3.99
N SER A 21 -7.91 -6.26 -5.04
CA SER A 21 -7.54 -5.96 -6.45
C SER A 21 -7.89 -4.53 -6.93
N ARG A 22 -8.81 -3.86 -6.24
CA ARG A 22 -9.28 -2.49 -6.52
C ARG A 22 -8.71 -1.43 -5.57
N LEU A 23 -7.84 -1.82 -4.64
CA LEU A 23 -7.19 -0.90 -3.72
C LEU A 23 -6.08 -0.14 -4.48
N LEU A 24 -6.15 1.20 -4.46
CA LEU A 24 -5.10 2.03 -5.03
C LEU A 24 -3.88 2.05 -4.12
N LEU A 25 -2.69 2.13 -4.72
CA LEU A 25 -1.43 2.25 -3.99
C LEU A 25 -1.41 3.44 -3.02
N VAL A 26 -2.08 4.55 -3.37
CA VAL A 26 -2.19 5.71 -2.49
C VAL A 26 -2.97 5.42 -1.21
N HIS A 27 -4.02 4.60 -1.27
CA HIS A 27 -4.78 4.17 -0.10
C HIS A 27 -3.94 3.22 0.76
N LEU A 28 -3.19 2.29 0.16
CA LEU A 28 -2.24 1.46 0.90
C LEU A 28 -1.22 2.32 1.68
N ILE A 29 -0.64 3.33 1.03
CA ILE A 29 0.40 4.18 1.65
C ILE A 29 -0.18 5.10 2.73
N ARG A 30 -1.35 5.69 2.50
CA ARG A 30 -1.97 6.62 3.46
C ARG A 30 -2.67 5.91 4.61
N ASP A 31 -3.43 4.86 4.32
CA ASP A 31 -4.31 4.21 5.30
C ASP A 31 -3.59 3.10 6.06
N GLU A 32 -2.76 2.28 5.39
CA GLU A 32 -2.04 1.20 6.06
C GLU A 32 -0.64 1.60 6.54
N LEU A 33 0.11 2.36 5.74
CA LEU A 33 1.46 2.80 6.12
C LEU A 33 1.47 4.13 6.90
N ALA A 34 0.31 4.80 7.03
CA ALA A 34 0.16 6.08 7.72
C ALA A 34 1.16 7.17 7.26
N LEU A 35 1.66 7.06 6.02
CA LEU A 35 2.62 8.00 5.43
C LEU A 35 1.85 9.17 4.80
N THR A 36 1.44 10.13 5.64
CA THR A 36 0.57 11.25 5.29
C THR A 36 1.21 12.34 4.42
N GLY A 37 2.52 12.26 4.14
CA GLY A 37 3.25 13.21 3.31
C GLY A 37 2.99 13.11 1.79
N THR A 38 2.25 12.10 1.34
CA THR A 38 1.80 12.01 -0.05
C THR A 38 0.74 13.08 -0.31
N HIS A 39 1.11 14.27 -0.79
CA HIS A 39 0.12 15.21 -1.36
C HIS A 39 -0.33 14.66 -2.73
N ILE A 40 -1.64 14.56 -2.96
CA ILE A 40 -2.23 14.25 -4.26
C ILE A 40 -2.36 15.55 -5.05
#